data_AF-A0A1V3TY82-F1
#
_entry.id   AF-A0A1V3TY82-F1
#
_cell.length_a   1.000
_cell.length_b   1.000
_cell.length_c   1.000
_cell.angle_alpha   90.00
_cell.angle_beta   90.00
_cell.angle_gamma   90.00
#
_symmetry.space_group_name_H-M   'P 1'
#
loop_
_entity.id
_entity.type
_entity.pdbx_description
1 polymer ?
#
loop_
_entity_poly.entity_id
_entity_poly.type
_entity_poly.pdbx_seq_one_letter_code
_entity_poly.pdbx_strand_id
1 'polypeptide(L)'
;MIVFVMDIVVNKLGKIMLFPLFVIFIITVSSCQKNNKKGISVENAVALQREKDSVHVMINVEFVNKGVFALNTLVNQRSFSIEIPSSEENIKKSKRLSLIKPTVFESYRLVKNKTVVKRYFVFKDDTISFKLCGDCINSYTGNAKNNILNTLIDDNNIFAVQTPNNLHSYISDLKKDYEKRVQDVKSKSDTYNSIEQEAIQNYLTLYFYNKIFNVDFLQIKDSKIIEQLDSYYKEIFNNIKLLDKLNTVLNKKLVYNLLRYTSFKNKNPDLLENLQFLDSRLQQTEALDGFLLDYMESFYNDLSKKDISTIKKYIRKSSLANSVNIKTEKISENVFGSKLQNANSHDVTFKDAMSVKTESLVLIDLWATWCIPCLNEMPAWNKAEQKYRGKIKFVKISIDNNFEKWHNFLLSKKDHNLNYIITNANHPFTKEFKVNTIPRYILLNKKYEVISDDFTRPSDPRFLSQIEKYLQ
;
A
#
# COMPACT_ATOMS: atom_id res chain seq x y z
N MET A 1 2.61 -18.27 -27.59
CA MET A 1 4.04 -18.60 -27.41
C MET A 1 4.75 -17.49 -26.60
N ILE A 2 4.36 -17.31 -25.34
CA ILE A 2 5.20 -16.82 -24.23
C ILE A 2 4.65 -17.57 -23.00
N VAL A 3 4.79 -18.89 -23.05
CA VAL A 3 4.50 -19.85 -21.98
C VAL A 3 5.79 -20.60 -21.62
N PHE A 4 6.97 -20.16 -22.06
CA PHE A 4 8.15 -21.04 -22.03
C PHE A 4 9.48 -20.42 -21.55
N VAL A 5 9.46 -19.32 -20.80
CA VAL A 5 10.70 -18.79 -20.16
C VAL A 5 10.55 -18.45 -18.68
N MET A 6 9.53 -18.96 -17.99
CA MET A 6 9.45 -18.89 -16.52
C MET A 6 9.34 -20.27 -15.82
N ASP A 7 9.67 -21.35 -16.53
CA ASP A 7 9.67 -22.73 -16.00
C ASP A 7 11.07 -23.32 -15.75
N ILE A 8 12.12 -22.51 -15.76
CA ILE A 8 13.46 -22.97 -15.37
C ILE A 8 13.85 -22.17 -14.13
N VAL A 9 14.12 -22.90 -13.03
CA VAL A 9 14.50 -22.45 -11.67
C VAL A 9 13.34 -22.34 -10.64
N VAL A 10 12.31 -23.19 -10.75
CA VAL A 10 11.63 -23.74 -9.56
C VAL A 10 11.54 -25.25 -9.70
N ASN A 11 12.67 -25.95 -9.54
CA ASN A 11 12.65 -27.36 -9.13
C ASN A 11 14.03 -27.84 -8.67
N LYS A 12 14.39 -27.46 -7.44
CA LYS A 12 15.04 -28.34 -6.45
C LYS A 12 15.19 -27.58 -5.13
N LEU A 13 14.68 -28.20 -4.06
CA LEU A 13 14.77 -27.87 -2.64
C LEU A 13 13.54 -27.14 -2.07
N GLY A 14 12.96 -27.79 -1.05
CA GLY A 14 11.61 -27.55 -0.56
C GLY A 14 11.49 -26.54 0.57
N LYS A 15 10.23 -26.15 0.81
CA LYS A 15 9.68 -25.48 1.99
C LYS A 15 10.54 -24.35 2.60
N ILE A 16 10.56 -23.17 1.97
CA ILE A 16 10.85 -21.91 2.68
C ILE A 16 9.92 -20.80 2.13
N MET A 17 9.26 -20.11 3.06
CA MET A 17 8.39 -18.93 2.88
C MET A 17 8.97 -17.89 1.90
N LEU A 18 8.15 -17.43 0.95
CA LEU A 18 8.37 -16.18 0.20
C LEU A 18 7.03 -15.52 -0.11
N PHE A 19 6.83 -14.34 0.49
CA PHE A 19 5.72 -13.43 0.28
C PHE A 19 5.81 -12.75 -1.11
N PRO A 20 4.69 -12.49 -1.80
CA PRO A 20 4.68 -11.67 -3.00
C PRO A 20 4.63 -10.18 -2.61
N LEU A 21 5.65 -9.41 -3.01
CA LEU A 21 5.60 -7.96 -3.03
C LEU A 21 5.08 -7.48 -4.39
N PHE A 22 4.09 -6.59 -4.34
CA PHE A 22 3.72 -5.58 -5.34
C PHE A 22 3.13 -6.05 -6.68
N VAL A 23 1.80 -5.94 -6.76
CA VAL A 23 1.06 -5.80 -8.02
C VAL A 23 1.22 -4.35 -8.50
N ILE A 24 1.85 -4.15 -9.67
CA ILE A 24 1.81 -2.89 -10.41
C ILE A 24 1.11 -3.15 -11.73
N PHE A 25 -0.01 -2.48 -11.97
CA PHE A 25 -0.65 -2.43 -13.29
C PHE A 25 0.16 -1.52 -14.22
N ILE A 26 0.60 -2.05 -15.37
CA ILE A 26 1.34 -1.31 -16.41
C ILE A 26 0.48 -1.28 -17.67
N ILE A 27 0.15 -0.08 -18.15
CA ILE A 27 -0.29 0.15 -19.53
C ILE A 27 0.85 0.93 -20.23
N THR A 28 1.29 0.43 -21.38
CA THR A 28 2.41 0.95 -22.18
C THR A 28 1.90 1.73 -23.38
N VAL A 29 2.52 2.87 -23.72
CA VAL A 29 2.62 3.38 -25.11
C VAL A 29 3.94 4.16 -25.26
N SER A 30 4.41 4.29 -26.50
CA SER A 30 5.79 4.39 -26.95
C SER A 30 6.27 5.80 -27.35
N SER A 31 7.50 6.10 -26.95
CA SER A 31 8.53 6.98 -27.54
C SER A 31 8.22 8.47 -27.76
N CYS A 32 9.13 9.34 -27.30
CA CYS A 32 9.41 10.58 -28.00
C CYS A 32 10.87 11.07 -27.84
N GLN A 33 11.45 11.48 -28.98
CA GLN A 33 12.75 12.14 -29.12
C GLN A 33 12.53 13.58 -29.60
N LYS A 34 13.26 14.52 -28.98
CA LYS A 34 13.75 15.85 -29.45
C LYS A 34 12.81 16.94 -30.02
N ASN A 35 12.88 18.08 -29.32
CA ASN A 35 13.22 19.45 -29.76
C ASN A 35 12.14 20.56 -29.90
N ASN A 36 12.54 21.69 -29.29
CA ASN A 36 12.39 23.11 -29.66
C ASN A 36 11.32 24.02 -29.00
N LYS A 37 11.89 25.16 -28.55
CA LYS A 37 11.39 26.31 -27.77
C LYS A 37 10.14 27.01 -28.36
N LYS A 38 9.26 27.50 -27.48
CA LYS A 38 8.81 28.92 -27.39
C LYS A 38 7.93 29.19 -26.14
N GLY A 39 8.36 30.17 -25.33
CA GLY A 39 7.53 31.18 -24.64
C GLY A 39 6.44 30.80 -23.62
N ILE A 40 6.82 30.78 -22.33
CA ILE A 40 6.24 31.45 -21.15
C ILE A 40 4.70 31.67 -21.04
N SER A 41 4.07 31.10 -20.01
CA SER A 41 3.51 31.89 -18.88
C SER A 41 3.45 31.05 -17.60
N VAL A 42 4.03 31.59 -16.52
CA VAL A 42 3.90 31.11 -15.14
C VAL A 42 3.19 32.24 -14.41
N GLU A 43 1.88 32.15 -14.30
CA GLU A 43 1.12 33.05 -13.44
C GLU A 43 0.19 32.21 -12.56
N ASN A 44 0.66 31.99 -11.34
CA ASN A 44 -0.04 32.14 -10.07
C ASN A 44 0.73 31.37 -8.99
N ALA A 45 1.77 32.01 -8.47
CA ALA A 45 2.31 31.68 -7.16
C ALA A 45 1.40 32.35 -6.12
N VAL A 46 0.65 31.58 -5.34
CA VAL A 46 -0.14 32.12 -4.24
C VAL A 46 0.71 32.06 -2.96
N ALA A 47 1.03 33.24 -2.44
CA ALA A 47 1.76 33.48 -1.21
C ALA A 47 0.93 33.10 0.04
N LEU A 48 1.64 32.58 1.05
CA LEU A 48 1.11 32.03 2.29
C LEU A 48 0.85 33.10 3.36
N GLN A 49 -0.27 33.00 4.08
CA GLN A 49 -0.42 33.60 5.41
C GLN A 49 0.41 32.80 6.44
N ARG A 50 1.06 33.52 7.36
CA ARG A 50 1.86 32.95 8.46
C ARG A 50 0.95 32.37 9.54
N GLU A 51 1.02 31.07 9.76
CA GLU A 51 0.68 30.44 11.04
C GLU A 51 1.97 29.87 11.65
N LYS A 52 2.17 30.13 12.95
CA LYS A 52 3.41 29.76 13.66
C LYS A 52 3.66 28.25 13.59
N ASP A 53 4.90 27.89 13.28
CA ASP A 53 5.54 26.58 13.42
C ASP A 53 5.10 25.41 12.51
N SER A 54 4.41 25.68 11.41
CA SER A 54 4.17 24.67 10.36
C SER A 54 4.76 25.08 9.00
N VAL A 55 5.35 24.12 8.27
CA VAL A 55 5.84 24.32 6.90
C VAL A 55 4.72 23.98 5.94
N HIS A 56 4.29 24.91 5.08
CA HIS A 56 3.30 24.59 4.05
C HIS A 56 3.98 24.28 2.72
N VAL A 57 3.82 23.05 2.25
CA VAL A 57 4.24 22.61 0.93
C VAL A 57 3.02 22.53 0.04
N MET A 58 2.99 23.34 -1.01
CA MET A 58 2.05 23.16 -2.10
C MET A 58 2.60 22.13 -3.07
N ILE A 59 1.89 20.99 -3.21
CA ILE A 59 2.12 20.05 -4.30
C ILE A 59 1.16 20.40 -5.42
N ASN A 60 1.69 20.98 -6.49
CA ASN A 60 0.94 21.21 -7.71
C ASN A 60 1.22 20.06 -8.68
N VAL A 61 0.18 19.42 -9.19
CA VAL A 61 0.29 18.38 -10.20
C VAL A 61 -0.53 18.81 -11.40
N GLU A 62 0.15 19.03 -12.51
CA GLU A 62 -0.47 19.29 -13.82
C GLU A 62 -0.34 18.04 -14.68
N PHE A 63 -1.49 17.48 -15.07
CA PHE A 63 -1.57 16.35 -15.99
C PHE A 63 -1.75 16.89 -17.41
N VAL A 64 -0.81 16.58 -18.30
CA VAL A 64 -0.85 17.03 -19.71
C VAL A 64 -1.08 15.84 -20.68
N ASN A 65 -1.12 14.59 -20.21
CA ASN A 65 -1.34 13.35 -21.00
C ASN A 65 -1.55 12.10 -20.10
N LYS A 66 -1.83 10.92 -20.71
CA LYS A 66 -1.91 9.60 -20.03
C LYS A 66 -0.55 9.13 -19.52
N GLY A 67 -0.49 8.63 -18.27
CA GLY A 67 0.70 8.00 -17.68
C GLY A 67 0.47 7.52 -16.23
N VAL A 68 1.35 6.65 -15.72
CA VAL A 68 1.32 6.18 -14.32
C VAL A 68 2.42 6.90 -13.52
N PHE A 69 2.02 7.54 -12.43
CA PHE A 69 2.90 8.21 -11.48
C PHE A 69 2.45 7.86 -10.07
N ALA A 70 3.42 7.52 -9.22
CA ALA A 70 3.21 7.43 -7.79
C ALA A 70 4.23 8.34 -7.11
N LEU A 71 3.74 9.28 -6.30
CA LEU A 71 4.56 10.09 -5.41
C LEU A 71 4.33 9.58 -3.99
N ASN A 72 5.38 9.06 -3.35
CA ASN A 72 5.29 8.47 -2.04
C ASN A 72 6.12 9.25 -1.02
N THR A 73 5.54 9.50 0.14
CA THR A 73 6.27 9.89 1.36
C THR A 73 5.45 9.56 2.60
N LEU A 74 6.06 9.75 3.78
CA LEU A 74 5.40 9.63 5.08
C LEU A 74 4.96 11.02 5.54
N VAL A 75 3.65 11.26 5.59
CA VAL A 75 3.09 12.48 6.20
C VAL A 75 2.17 12.05 7.34
N ASN A 76 2.46 12.50 8.56
CA ASN A 76 1.67 12.21 9.77
C ASN A 76 1.30 10.71 9.86
N GLN A 77 2.29 9.84 9.62
CA GLN A 77 2.18 8.38 9.70
C GLN A 77 1.31 7.69 8.63
N ARG A 78 1.04 8.36 7.50
CA ARG A 78 0.37 7.75 6.34
C ARG A 78 1.21 7.86 5.07
N SER A 79 1.07 6.85 4.22
CA SER A 79 1.51 6.92 2.84
C SER A 79 0.69 8.00 2.14
N PHE A 80 1.37 9.03 1.66
CA PHE A 80 0.79 9.95 0.72
C PHE A 80 1.01 9.37 -0.68
N SER A 81 -0.06 9.13 -1.44
CA SER A 81 0.00 8.78 -2.86
C SER A 81 -0.92 9.71 -3.65
N ILE A 82 -0.48 10.09 -4.86
CA ILE A 82 -1.31 10.79 -5.84
C ILE A 82 -1.42 9.88 -7.05
N GLU A 83 -2.62 9.34 -7.29
CA GLU A 83 -2.92 8.55 -8.47
C GLU A 83 -3.45 9.41 -9.62
N ILE A 84 -3.04 9.05 -10.84
CA ILE A 84 -3.45 9.72 -12.07
C ILE A 84 -4.69 9.03 -12.63
N PRO A 85 -5.79 9.75 -12.93
CA PRO A 85 -6.92 9.19 -13.66
C PRO A 85 -6.53 8.79 -15.09
N SER A 86 -7.14 7.73 -15.63
CA SER A 86 -6.86 7.22 -16.98
C SER A 86 -7.46 8.05 -18.14
N SER A 87 -8.16 9.16 -17.86
CA SER A 87 -8.87 9.97 -18.86
C SER A 87 -8.02 11.09 -19.48
N GLU A 88 -8.41 11.53 -20.68
CA GLU A 88 -7.68 12.48 -21.55
C GLU A 88 -7.81 13.97 -21.15
N GLU A 89 -8.28 14.27 -19.94
CA GLU A 89 -8.46 15.67 -19.53
C GLU A 89 -7.22 16.25 -18.86
N ASN A 90 -6.86 17.47 -19.26
CA ASN A 90 -5.84 18.28 -18.60
C ASN A 90 -6.34 18.70 -17.21
N ILE A 91 -6.12 17.85 -16.22
CA ILE A 91 -6.53 18.12 -14.84
C ILE A 91 -5.38 18.80 -14.09
N LYS A 92 -5.66 19.91 -13.44
CA LYS A 92 -4.77 20.51 -12.43
C LYS A 92 -5.26 20.12 -11.05
N LYS A 93 -4.43 19.41 -10.28
CA LYS A 93 -4.68 19.15 -8.86
C LYS A 93 -3.62 19.85 -8.02
N SER A 94 -4.05 20.63 -7.05
CA SER A 94 -3.17 21.16 -6.02
C SER A 94 -3.55 20.54 -4.68
N LYS A 95 -2.53 20.17 -3.90
CA LYS A 95 -2.71 19.72 -2.52
C LYS A 95 -1.70 20.42 -1.64
N ARG A 96 -2.20 21.24 -0.72
CA ARG A 96 -1.38 21.81 0.35
C ARG A 96 -1.15 20.74 1.41
N LEU A 97 0.11 20.54 1.77
CA LEU A 97 0.53 19.72 2.89
C LEU A 97 1.17 20.63 3.93
N SER A 98 0.83 20.42 5.19
CA SER A 98 1.56 21.03 6.31
C SER A 98 2.57 20.00 6.82
N LEU A 99 3.85 20.25 6.59
CA LEU A 99 4.96 19.46 7.07
C LEU A 99 5.52 20.07 8.36
N ILE A 100 5.90 19.22 9.30
CA ILE A 100 6.43 19.62 10.61
C ILE A 100 7.95 19.37 10.66
N LYS A 101 8.49 18.59 9.71
CA LYS A 101 9.90 18.22 9.60
C LYS A 101 10.35 18.12 8.15
N PRO A 102 11.68 18.18 7.86
CA PRO A 102 12.19 17.93 6.53
C PRO A 102 11.70 16.58 6.00
N THR A 103 11.23 16.59 4.76
CA THR A 103 10.55 15.45 4.15
C THR A 103 11.19 15.13 2.82
N VAL A 104 11.40 13.84 2.56
CA VAL A 104 11.87 13.34 1.28
C VAL A 104 10.71 12.68 0.56
N PHE A 105 10.33 13.23 -0.57
CA PHE A 105 9.35 12.63 -1.48
C PHE A 105 10.06 11.77 -2.50
N GLU A 106 9.49 10.62 -2.83
CA GLU A 106 10.02 9.73 -3.85
C GLU A 106 8.98 9.58 -4.95
N SER A 107 9.37 9.90 -6.19
CA SER A 107 8.56 9.55 -7.35
C SER A 107 9.07 8.28 -8.00
N TYR A 108 8.15 7.38 -8.28
CA TYR A 108 8.41 6.11 -8.96
C TYR A 108 7.89 6.20 -10.39
N ARG A 109 8.75 5.84 -11.35
CA ARG A 109 8.39 5.79 -12.76
C ARG A 109 8.89 4.49 -13.39
N LEU A 110 8.05 3.84 -14.17
CA LEU A 110 8.47 2.73 -15.02
C LEU A 110 8.88 3.26 -16.41
N VAL A 111 10.12 2.99 -16.81
CA VAL A 111 10.66 3.34 -18.13
C VAL A 111 11.31 2.10 -18.72
N LYS A 112 10.77 1.56 -19.83
CA LYS A 112 11.33 0.39 -20.54
C LYS A 112 11.66 -0.79 -19.60
N ASN A 113 10.73 -1.18 -18.74
CA ASN A 113 10.88 -2.24 -17.72
C ASN A 113 11.92 -1.96 -16.62
N LYS A 114 12.38 -0.72 -16.47
CA LYS A 114 13.19 -0.30 -15.32
C LYS A 114 12.40 0.69 -14.46
N THR A 115 12.43 0.48 -13.14
CA THR A 115 11.91 1.46 -12.19
C THR A 115 12.97 2.54 -11.97
N VAL A 116 12.62 3.77 -12.30
CA VAL A 116 13.40 4.98 -12.00
C VAL A 116 12.78 5.62 -10.77
N VAL A 117 13.60 5.83 -9.74
CA VAL A 117 13.20 6.51 -8.51
C VAL A 117 13.88 7.86 -8.46
N LYS A 118 13.11 8.94 -8.43
CA LYS A 118 13.64 10.28 -8.14
C LYS A 118 13.23 10.70 -6.75
N ARG A 119 14.10 11.44 -6.09
CA ARG A 119 13.89 11.91 -4.72
C ARG A 119 13.78 13.42 -4.73
N TYR A 120 13.08 13.97 -3.77
CA TYR A 120 12.87 15.41 -3.67
C TYR A 120 12.97 15.76 -2.21
N PHE A 121 14.01 16.50 -1.86
CA PHE A 121 14.23 16.99 -0.51
C PHE A 121 13.48 18.29 -0.36
N VAL A 122 12.72 18.39 0.72
CA VAL A 122 11.77 19.47 0.91
C VAL A 122 11.98 20.06 2.27
N PHE A 123 12.38 21.32 2.25
CA PHE A 123 12.68 22.13 3.41
C PHE A 123 11.60 23.19 3.63
N LYS A 124 11.78 23.99 4.68
CA LYS A 124 10.86 25.08 5.01
C LYS A 124 10.80 26.08 3.86
N ASP A 125 9.58 26.48 3.49
CA ASP A 125 9.24 27.44 2.42
C ASP A 125 9.53 26.97 0.98
N ASP A 126 9.83 25.67 0.78
CA ASP A 126 9.92 25.08 -0.56
C ASP A 126 8.53 24.89 -1.21
N THR A 127 8.46 25.08 -2.53
CA THR A 127 7.31 24.73 -3.36
C THR A 127 7.70 23.60 -4.32
N ILE A 128 6.85 22.58 -4.47
CA ILE A 128 7.08 21.48 -5.42
C ILE A 128 5.97 21.44 -6.44
N SER A 129 6.34 21.59 -7.70
CA SER A 129 5.41 21.50 -8.83
C SER A 129 5.82 20.36 -9.75
N PHE A 130 4.93 19.40 -9.97
CA PHE A 130 5.10 18.32 -10.93
C PHE A 130 4.32 18.66 -12.19
N LYS A 131 5.03 18.72 -13.32
CA LYS A 131 4.43 18.77 -14.66
C LYS A 131 4.61 17.42 -15.32
N LEU A 132 3.50 16.73 -15.56
CA LEU A 132 3.47 15.39 -16.13
C LEU A 132 3.07 15.48 -17.59
N CYS A 133 3.97 15.06 -18.47
CA CYS A 133 3.74 14.89 -19.90
C CYS A 133 3.84 13.40 -20.26
N GLY A 134 3.25 12.99 -21.38
CA GLY A 134 2.99 11.57 -21.69
C GLY A 134 4.17 10.64 -21.41
N ASP A 135 5.36 11.03 -21.87
CA ASP A 135 6.62 10.30 -21.65
C ASP A 135 7.63 11.06 -20.75
N CYS A 136 7.21 12.08 -20.00
CA CYS A 136 8.12 12.85 -19.15
C CYS A 136 7.50 13.29 -17.83
N ILE A 137 8.30 13.19 -16.77
CA ILE A 137 8.01 13.83 -15.49
C ILE A 137 8.98 14.98 -15.38
N ASN A 138 8.49 16.19 -15.63
CA ASN A 138 9.22 17.41 -15.32
C ASN A 138 8.81 17.83 -13.91
N SER A 139 9.54 17.31 -12.93
CA SER A 139 9.46 17.76 -11.54
C SER A 139 10.23 19.06 -11.39
N TYR A 140 9.55 20.12 -11.03
CA TYR A 140 10.13 21.37 -10.60
C TYR A 140 10.02 21.43 -9.08
N THR A 141 11.03 20.92 -8.39
CA THR A 141 11.27 21.29 -6.99
C THR A 141 11.83 22.69 -6.94
N GLY A 142 11.45 23.46 -5.93
CA GLY A 142 12.12 24.71 -5.58
C GLY A 142 13.64 24.55 -5.44
N ASN A 143 14.33 25.59 -5.92
CA ASN A 143 15.77 25.90 -5.92
C ASN A 143 16.75 24.91 -6.65
N ALA A 144 17.88 25.45 -7.10
CA ALA A 144 18.95 24.70 -7.79
C ALA A 144 19.65 23.65 -6.91
N LYS A 145 19.54 23.76 -5.57
CA LYS A 145 20.21 22.89 -4.60
C LYS A 145 19.64 21.47 -4.66
N ASN A 146 18.33 21.32 -4.83
CA ASN A 146 17.66 20.01 -4.91
C ASN A 146 18.16 19.13 -6.08
N ASN A 147 18.50 19.73 -7.22
CA ASN A 147 19.05 18.99 -8.36
C ASN A 147 20.46 18.43 -8.09
N ILE A 148 21.28 19.19 -7.36
CA ILE A 148 22.64 18.76 -6.98
C ILE A 148 22.55 17.54 -6.07
N LEU A 149 21.63 17.55 -5.10
CA LEU A 149 21.45 16.44 -4.17
C LEU A 149 20.92 15.18 -4.85
N ASN A 150 20.00 15.31 -5.81
CA ASN A 150 19.53 14.16 -6.59
C ASN A 150 20.63 13.52 -7.43
N THR A 151 21.55 14.33 -7.95
CA THR A 151 22.75 13.83 -8.64
C THR A 151 23.65 13.07 -7.66
N LEU A 152 23.77 13.56 -6.43
CA LEU A 152 24.50 12.87 -5.36
C LEU A 152 23.82 11.60 -4.87
N ILE A 153 22.58 11.26 -5.24
CA ILE A 153 21.83 10.09 -4.73
C ILE A 153 21.08 9.42 -5.89
N ASP A 154 21.80 9.20 -6.99
CA ASP A 154 21.30 8.46 -8.15
C ASP A 154 21.48 6.95 -7.97
N ASP A 155 20.66 6.36 -7.09
CA ASP A 155 20.52 4.91 -6.98
C ASP A 155 19.05 4.49 -7.08
N ASN A 156 18.77 3.67 -8.09
CA ASN A 156 17.44 3.09 -8.36
C ASN A 156 17.23 1.75 -7.63
N ASN A 157 18.29 1.15 -7.06
CA ASN A 157 18.26 -0.18 -6.45
C ASN A 157 18.18 -0.15 -4.92
N ILE A 158 17.78 0.98 -4.32
CA ILE A 158 17.73 1.12 -2.85
C ILE A 158 16.78 0.10 -2.21
N PHE A 159 15.75 -0.32 -2.93
CA PHE A 159 14.70 -1.22 -2.45
C PHE A 159 14.85 -2.68 -2.88
N ALA A 160 15.72 -2.97 -3.85
CA ALA A 160 15.97 -4.34 -4.29
C ALA A 160 16.89 -5.03 -3.29
N VAL A 161 16.59 -6.26 -2.88
CA VAL A 161 17.53 -7.06 -2.08
C VAL A 161 18.76 -7.30 -2.94
N GLN A 162 19.92 -6.87 -2.43
CA GLN A 162 21.20 -7.02 -3.13
C GLN A 162 22.10 -7.86 -2.25
N THR A 163 22.37 -9.11 -2.63
CA THR A 163 23.34 -9.96 -1.94
C THR A 163 24.55 -10.14 -2.84
N PRO A 164 25.62 -9.35 -2.66
CA PRO A 164 26.85 -9.52 -3.43
C PRO A 164 27.58 -10.80 -3.01
N ASN A 165 28.32 -11.38 -3.95
CA ASN A 165 29.16 -12.55 -3.68
C ASN A 165 30.23 -12.29 -2.60
N ASN A 166 30.67 -11.04 -2.43
CA ASN A 166 31.58 -10.61 -1.38
C ASN A 166 30.96 -9.47 -0.57
N LEU A 167 30.25 -9.84 0.50
CA LEU A 167 29.53 -8.90 1.36
C LEU A 167 30.47 -8.01 2.19
N HIS A 168 31.67 -8.49 2.54
CA HIS A 168 32.64 -7.68 3.28
C HIS A 168 33.17 -6.50 2.45
N SER A 169 33.57 -6.75 1.19
CA SER A 169 33.96 -5.67 0.25
C SER A 169 32.81 -4.71 0.05
N TYR A 170 31.60 -5.23 -0.18
CA TYR A 170 30.42 -4.39 -0.37
C TYR A 170 30.14 -3.45 0.81
N ILE A 171 30.19 -3.94 2.05
CA ILE A 171 30.00 -3.08 3.23
C ILE A 171 31.12 -2.04 3.34
N SER A 172 32.38 -2.42 3.05
CA SER A 172 33.51 -1.48 3.02
C SER A 172 33.32 -0.38 1.98
N ASP A 173 32.90 -0.75 0.78
CA ASP A 173 32.70 0.18 -0.34
C ASP A 173 31.49 1.10 -0.07
N LEU A 174 30.40 0.57 0.50
CA LEU A 174 29.27 1.38 0.98
C LEU A 174 29.71 2.39 2.03
N LYS A 175 30.57 1.99 2.97
CA LYS A 175 31.06 2.90 4.03
C LYS A 175 31.90 4.02 3.44
N LYS A 176 32.83 3.70 2.52
CA LYS A 176 33.64 4.71 1.82
C LYS A 176 32.78 5.68 1.01
N ASP A 177 31.79 5.16 0.28
CA ASP A 177 30.85 5.97 -0.50
C ASP A 177 30.01 6.89 0.39
N TYR A 178 29.50 6.36 1.51
CA TYR A 178 28.80 7.16 2.53
C TYR A 178 29.69 8.29 3.09
N GLU A 179 30.90 7.98 3.55
CA GLU A 179 31.84 8.96 4.10
C GLU A 179 32.18 10.06 3.09
N LYS A 180 32.43 9.67 1.83
CA LYS A 180 32.67 10.60 0.73
C LYS A 180 31.46 11.52 0.51
N ARG A 181 30.24 10.99 0.43
CA ARG A 181 29.04 11.81 0.22
C ARG A 181 28.78 12.76 1.39
N VAL A 182 29.06 12.34 2.62
CA VAL A 182 28.97 13.22 3.79
C VAL A 182 29.99 14.35 3.71
N GLN A 183 31.23 14.09 3.30
CA GLN A 183 32.22 15.13 3.04
C GLN A 183 31.80 16.08 1.92
N ASP A 184 31.26 15.55 0.82
CA ASP A 184 30.77 16.35 -0.30
C ASP A 184 29.65 17.31 0.15
N VAL A 185 28.75 16.87 1.03
CA VAL A 185 27.69 17.72 1.60
C VAL A 185 28.28 18.81 2.50
N LYS A 186 29.23 18.46 3.37
CA LYS A 186 29.91 19.42 4.26
C LYS A 186 30.69 20.49 3.48
N SER A 187 31.32 20.10 2.37
CA SER A 187 32.08 21.02 1.51
C SER A 187 31.18 22.04 0.79
N LYS A 188 29.87 21.78 0.71
CA LYS A 188 28.88 22.64 0.05
C LYS A 188 28.18 23.58 1.03
N SER A 189 28.93 24.13 2.00
CA SER A 189 28.39 25.06 3.01
C SER A 189 27.80 26.34 2.43
N ASP A 190 28.32 26.78 1.29
CA ASP A 190 27.80 27.96 0.59
C ASP A 190 26.49 27.65 -0.15
N THR A 191 26.17 26.37 -0.35
CA THR A 191 24.94 25.90 -0.98
C THR A 191 23.88 25.57 0.07
N TYR A 192 24.23 24.81 1.11
CA TYR A 192 23.28 24.33 2.13
C TYR A 192 23.54 24.96 3.48
N ASN A 193 22.50 25.46 4.15
CA ASN A 193 22.61 25.90 5.54
C ASN A 193 22.76 24.70 6.50
N SER A 194 23.07 24.95 7.77
CA SER A 194 23.34 23.90 8.75
C SER A 194 22.19 22.91 8.95
N ILE A 195 20.93 23.38 8.91
CA ILE A 195 19.73 22.54 9.05
C ILE A 195 19.56 21.65 7.81
N GLU A 196 19.76 22.21 6.62
CA GLU A 196 19.72 21.47 5.35
C GLU A 196 20.83 20.40 5.32
N GLN A 197 22.06 20.75 5.70
CA GLN A 197 23.17 19.79 5.76
C GLN A 197 22.90 18.67 6.74
N GLU A 198 22.40 18.98 7.94
CA GLU A 198 22.06 17.95 8.93
C GLU A 198 20.99 17.00 8.39
N ALA A 199 19.93 17.53 7.78
CA ALA A 199 18.87 16.73 7.18
C ALA A 199 19.39 15.83 6.03
N ILE A 200 20.28 16.35 5.19
CA ILE A 200 20.90 15.58 4.11
C ILE A 200 21.79 14.47 4.69
N GLN A 201 22.63 14.79 5.68
CA GLN A 201 23.48 13.80 6.34
C GLN A 201 22.63 12.72 7.02
N ASN A 202 21.57 13.10 7.72
CA ASN A 202 20.62 12.17 8.33
C ASN A 202 20.02 11.21 7.28
N TYR A 203 19.67 11.72 6.09
CA TYR A 203 19.18 10.88 5.00
C TYR A 203 20.25 9.92 4.48
N LEU A 204 21.48 10.39 4.26
CA LEU A 204 22.60 9.55 3.82
C LEU A 204 22.89 8.42 4.83
N THR A 205 22.78 8.71 6.13
CA THR A 205 22.91 7.73 7.20
C THR A 205 21.80 6.66 7.13
N LEU A 206 20.54 7.08 6.99
CA LEU A 206 19.41 6.14 6.82
C LEU A 206 19.56 5.30 5.56
N TYR A 207 20.01 5.92 4.47
CA TYR A 207 20.28 5.25 3.21
C TYR A 207 21.36 4.16 3.36
N PHE A 208 22.49 4.51 3.98
CA PHE A 208 23.59 3.60 4.27
C PHE A 208 23.13 2.38 5.08
N TYR A 209 22.41 2.61 6.18
CA TYR A 209 21.88 1.51 7.00
C TYR A 209 20.88 0.66 6.25
N ASN A 210 19.99 1.26 5.46
CA ASN A 210 19.05 0.50 4.64
C ASN A 210 19.81 -0.43 3.68
N LYS A 211 20.86 0.05 3.01
CA LYS A 211 21.69 -0.76 2.11
C LYS A 211 22.44 -1.90 2.80
N ILE A 212 22.95 -1.68 4.02
CA ILE A 212 23.61 -2.73 4.80
C ILE A 212 22.64 -3.85 5.15
N PHE A 213 21.42 -3.51 5.60
CA PHE A 213 20.45 -4.51 6.05
C PHE A 213 19.50 -4.99 4.94
N ASN A 214 19.60 -4.48 3.71
CA ASN A 214 18.82 -4.93 2.56
C ASN A 214 19.53 -6.04 1.77
N VAL A 215 19.98 -7.07 2.50
CA VAL A 215 20.68 -8.24 1.98
C VAL A 215 19.91 -9.52 2.32
N ASP A 216 20.21 -10.62 1.63
CA ASP A 216 19.70 -11.93 1.97
C ASP A 216 20.53 -12.55 3.10
N PHE A 217 20.07 -12.40 4.34
CA PHE A 217 20.76 -12.90 5.53
C PHE A 217 20.92 -14.43 5.53
N LEU A 218 20.05 -15.17 4.84
CA LEU A 218 20.14 -16.64 4.79
C LEU A 218 21.38 -17.13 4.03
N GLN A 219 21.97 -16.29 3.19
CA GLN A 219 23.19 -16.60 2.45
C GLN A 219 24.46 -16.29 3.26
N ILE A 220 24.35 -15.62 4.41
CA ILE A 220 25.48 -15.21 5.23
C ILE A 220 25.86 -16.33 6.19
N LYS A 221 27.05 -16.89 6.00
CA LYS A 221 27.63 -17.93 6.88
C LYS A 221 28.85 -17.45 7.67
N ASP A 222 29.45 -16.34 7.26
CA ASP A 222 30.66 -15.82 7.87
C ASP A 222 30.33 -15.09 9.19
N SER A 223 30.87 -15.59 10.31
CA SER A 223 30.66 -15.03 11.64
C SER A 223 31.20 -13.60 11.77
N LYS A 224 32.29 -13.25 11.07
CA LYS A 224 32.86 -11.89 11.12
C LYS A 224 31.91 -10.88 10.48
N ILE A 225 31.21 -11.28 9.41
CA ILE A 225 30.21 -10.43 8.78
C ILE A 225 29.01 -10.24 9.72
N ILE A 226 28.59 -11.30 10.41
CA ILE A 226 27.50 -11.20 11.40
C ILE A 226 27.90 -10.28 12.56
N GLU A 227 29.13 -10.39 13.07
CA GLU A 227 29.66 -9.47 14.09
C GLU A 227 29.68 -8.01 13.61
N GLN A 228 30.07 -7.79 12.36
CA GLN A 228 30.05 -6.47 11.74
C GLN A 228 28.61 -5.92 11.62
N LEU A 229 27.65 -6.73 11.18
CA LEU A 229 26.23 -6.36 11.12
C LEU A 229 25.67 -6.07 12.52
N ASP A 230 26.09 -6.82 13.53
CA ASP A 230 25.71 -6.57 14.93
C ASP A 230 26.21 -5.22 15.46
N SER A 231 27.41 -4.80 15.02
CA SER A 231 27.93 -3.48 15.34
C SER A 231 27.03 -2.38 14.75
N TYR A 232 26.67 -2.48 13.47
CA TYR A 232 25.76 -1.51 12.82
C TYR A 232 24.35 -1.56 13.41
N TYR A 233 23.85 -2.74 13.75
CA TYR A 233 22.56 -2.92 14.40
C TYR A 233 22.52 -2.09 15.69
N LYS A 234 23.53 -2.24 16.56
CA LYS A 234 23.67 -1.45 17.79
C LYS A 234 23.81 0.04 17.53
N GLU A 235 24.57 0.44 16.51
CA GLU A 235 24.76 1.85 16.14
C GLU A 235 23.43 2.53 15.76
N ILE A 236 22.55 1.82 15.03
CA ILE A 236 21.21 2.33 14.69
C ILE A 236 20.39 2.58 15.95
N PHE A 237 20.37 1.64 16.92
CA PHE A 237 19.60 1.83 18.15
C PHE A 237 20.16 2.94 19.03
N ASN A 238 21.48 3.13 19.06
CA ASN A 238 22.10 4.29 19.73
C ASN A 238 21.66 5.62 19.10
N ASN A 239 21.36 5.61 17.81
CA ASN A 239 20.91 6.77 17.05
C ASN A 239 19.42 6.71 16.70
N ILE A 240 18.60 5.96 17.45
CA ILE A 240 17.22 5.63 17.04
C ILE A 240 16.31 6.83 16.76
N LYS A 241 16.55 7.95 17.45
CA LYS A 241 15.84 9.23 17.22
C LYS A 241 16.03 9.76 15.79
N LEU A 242 17.06 9.32 15.07
CA LEU A 242 17.26 9.60 13.65
C LEU A 242 16.02 9.25 12.82
N LEU A 243 15.32 8.17 13.18
CA LEU A 243 14.09 7.73 12.50
C LEU A 243 12.94 8.76 12.62
N ASP A 244 12.98 9.63 13.62
CA ASP A 244 11.95 10.65 13.82
C ASP A 244 12.36 12.01 13.22
N LYS A 245 13.66 12.24 13.00
CA LYS A 245 14.18 13.51 12.45
C LYS A 245 13.72 13.79 11.01
N LEU A 246 13.46 12.76 10.22
CA LEU A 246 13.09 12.88 8.80
C LEU A 246 11.83 12.10 8.49
N ASN A 247 11.04 12.62 7.55
CA ASN A 247 9.95 11.88 6.94
C ASN A 247 10.42 11.24 5.63
N THR A 248 10.61 9.93 5.65
CA THR A 248 11.03 9.17 4.47
C THR A 248 10.49 7.74 4.50
N VAL A 249 10.25 7.18 3.31
CA VAL A 249 9.89 5.77 3.11
C VAL A 249 11.02 4.84 3.62
N LEU A 250 12.27 5.31 3.64
CA LEU A 250 13.41 4.54 4.15
C LEU A 250 13.25 4.16 5.63
N ASN A 251 12.56 4.95 6.45
CA ASN A 251 12.40 4.68 7.87
C ASN A 251 11.66 3.35 8.09
N LYS A 252 10.51 3.18 7.43
CA LYS A 252 9.70 1.95 7.50
C LYS A 252 10.47 0.75 6.94
N LYS A 253 11.18 0.95 5.82
CA LYS A 253 11.99 -0.09 5.20
C LYS A 253 13.15 -0.54 6.10
N LEU A 254 13.80 0.40 6.77
CA LEU A 254 14.85 0.09 7.74
C LEU A 254 14.27 -0.70 8.92
N VAL A 255 13.14 -0.30 9.49
CA VAL A 255 12.44 -1.07 10.54
C VAL A 255 12.15 -2.51 10.07
N TYR A 256 11.63 -2.67 8.85
CA TYR A 256 11.41 -4.00 8.27
C TYR A 256 12.70 -4.82 8.13
N ASN A 257 13.78 -4.21 7.64
CA ASN A 257 15.06 -4.90 7.49
C ASN A 257 15.69 -5.27 8.85
N LEU A 258 15.54 -4.42 9.87
CA LEU A 258 15.96 -4.71 11.23
C LEU A 258 15.19 -5.90 11.79
N LEU A 259 13.87 -5.96 11.61
CA LEU A 259 13.06 -7.11 12.01
C LEU A 259 13.49 -8.40 11.29
N ARG A 260 13.80 -8.33 9.99
CA ARG A 260 14.35 -9.47 9.25
C ARG A 260 15.69 -9.93 9.82
N TYR A 261 16.55 -9.00 10.20
CA TYR A 261 17.83 -9.31 10.81
C TYR A 261 17.65 -9.96 12.19
N THR A 262 16.74 -9.43 13.01
CA THR A 262 16.34 -10.02 14.29
C THR A 262 15.78 -11.44 14.11
N SER A 263 14.91 -11.64 13.12
CA SER A 263 14.37 -12.94 12.73
C SER A 263 15.47 -13.94 12.37
N PHE A 264 16.45 -13.51 11.55
CA PHE A 264 17.63 -14.31 11.22
C PHE A 264 18.42 -14.70 12.47
N LYS A 265 18.73 -13.74 13.35
CA LYS A 265 19.49 -13.99 14.58
C LYS A 265 18.80 -14.96 15.53
N ASN A 266 17.48 -14.80 15.67
CA ASN A 266 16.67 -15.58 16.60
C ASN A 266 16.19 -16.90 16.01
N LYS A 267 16.42 -17.14 14.71
CA LYS A 267 15.88 -18.28 13.96
C LYS A 267 14.35 -18.40 14.09
N ASN A 268 13.66 -17.28 14.26
CA ASN A 268 12.21 -17.21 14.31
C ASN A 268 11.70 -16.51 13.05
N PRO A 269 11.02 -17.19 12.11
CA PRO A 269 10.53 -16.59 10.88
C PRO A 269 9.33 -15.66 11.07
N ASP A 270 8.65 -15.69 12.22
CA ASP A 270 7.51 -14.82 12.51
C ASP A 270 8.00 -13.39 12.78
N LEU A 271 7.72 -12.50 11.82
CA LEU A 271 8.18 -11.11 11.88
C LEU A 271 7.60 -10.34 13.07
N LEU A 272 6.34 -10.61 13.45
CA LEU A 272 5.67 -9.88 14.52
C LEU A 272 6.10 -10.38 15.90
N GLU A 273 6.35 -11.69 16.06
CA GLU A 273 6.94 -12.19 17.30
C GLU A 273 8.34 -11.61 17.55
N ASN A 274 9.08 -11.28 16.49
CA ASN A 274 10.40 -10.67 16.64
C ASN A 274 10.38 -9.23 17.19
N LEU A 275 9.23 -8.55 17.23
CA LEU A 275 9.08 -7.23 17.85
C LEU A 275 9.49 -7.23 19.33
N GLN A 276 9.37 -8.36 20.03
CA GLN A 276 9.75 -8.47 21.44
C GLN A 276 11.26 -8.42 21.68
N PHE A 277 12.06 -8.72 20.66
CA PHE A 277 13.52 -8.72 20.73
C PHE A 277 14.14 -7.43 20.21
N LEU A 278 13.33 -6.54 19.62
CA LEU A 278 13.78 -5.21 19.26
C LEU A 278 13.95 -4.33 20.51
N ASP A 279 14.85 -3.38 20.40
CA ASP A 279 15.04 -2.36 21.43
C ASP A 279 13.73 -1.60 21.69
N SER A 280 13.34 -1.48 22.95
CA SER A 280 12.07 -0.85 23.35
C SER A 280 12.00 0.63 22.97
N ARG A 281 13.14 1.30 22.76
CA ARG A 281 13.17 2.70 22.27
C ARG A 281 12.52 2.83 20.88
N LEU A 282 12.52 1.77 20.07
CA LEU A 282 11.86 1.80 18.75
C LEU A 282 10.35 2.00 18.84
N GLN A 283 9.74 1.56 19.94
CA GLN A 283 8.31 1.71 20.22
C GLN A 283 7.88 3.17 20.37
N GLN A 284 8.84 4.08 20.53
CA GLN A 284 8.59 5.51 20.65
C GLN A 284 8.65 6.24 19.30
N THR A 285 9.04 5.55 18.23
CA THR A 285 9.30 6.15 16.91
C THR A 285 8.08 6.11 15.99
N GLU A 286 7.92 7.14 15.16
CA GLU A 286 6.90 7.17 14.09
C GLU A 286 7.19 6.14 12.99
N ALA A 287 8.44 5.74 12.84
CA ALA A 287 8.87 4.74 11.88
C ALA A 287 8.24 3.36 12.16
N LEU A 288 8.19 2.95 13.44
CA LEU A 288 7.56 1.69 13.83
C LEU A 288 6.06 1.74 13.61
N ASP A 289 5.39 2.80 14.08
CA ASP A 289 3.94 2.96 13.88
C ASP A 289 3.60 2.88 12.39
N GLY A 290 4.33 3.62 11.56
CA GLY A 290 4.13 3.63 10.13
C GLY A 290 4.36 2.26 9.49
N PHE A 291 5.42 1.53 9.89
CA PHE A 291 5.66 0.18 9.38
C PHE A 291 4.53 -0.77 9.76
N LEU A 292 4.11 -0.75 11.02
CA LEU A 292 3.08 -1.66 11.52
C LEU A 292 1.70 -1.34 10.92
N LEU A 293 1.36 -0.06 10.72
CA LEU A 293 0.13 0.33 10.02
C LEU A 293 0.13 -0.16 8.57
N ASP A 294 1.23 0.03 7.82
CA ASP A 294 1.33 -0.48 6.45
C ASP A 294 1.29 -2.00 6.40
N TYR A 295 1.91 -2.68 7.37
CA TYR A 295 1.86 -4.14 7.53
C TYR A 295 0.43 -4.60 7.79
N MET A 296 -0.29 -3.91 8.69
CA MET A 296 -1.71 -4.16 8.96
C MET A 296 -2.57 -4.01 7.72
N GLU A 297 -2.36 -2.94 6.95
CA GLU A 297 -3.14 -2.67 5.74
C GLU A 297 -2.85 -3.68 4.64
N SER A 298 -1.56 -3.99 4.41
CA SER A 298 -1.12 -4.88 3.34
C SER A 298 -1.50 -6.34 3.60
N PHE A 299 -1.52 -6.76 4.86
CA PHE A 299 -1.78 -8.14 5.26
C PHE A 299 -3.08 -8.31 6.02
N TYR A 300 -3.97 -7.30 6.01
CA TYR A 300 -5.17 -7.25 6.83
C TYR A 300 -5.94 -8.58 6.87
N ASN A 301 -6.15 -9.16 5.69
CA ASN A 301 -6.91 -10.40 5.50
C ASN A 301 -6.19 -11.67 5.99
N ASP A 302 -4.87 -11.61 6.14
CA ASP A 302 -4.02 -12.73 6.57
C ASP A 302 -3.64 -12.62 8.08
N LEU A 303 -3.96 -11.51 8.75
CA LEU A 303 -3.61 -11.31 10.16
C LEU A 303 -4.58 -12.05 11.09
N SER A 304 -4.01 -12.82 12.00
CA SER A 304 -4.77 -13.43 13.10
C SER A 304 -5.17 -12.39 14.14
N LYS A 305 -6.12 -12.76 15.03
CA LYS A 305 -6.45 -11.92 16.21
C LYS A 305 -5.23 -11.67 17.10
N LYS A 306 -4.33 -12.65 17.20
CA LYS A 306 -3.05 -12.53 17.92
C LYS A 306 -2.18 -11.45 17.26
N ASP A 307 -2.07 -11.45 15.93
CA ASP A 307 -1.26 -10.48 15.20
C ASP A 307 -1.79 -9.06 15.36
N ILE A 308 -3.10 -8.87 15.21
CA ILE A 308 -3.75 -7.58 15.43
C ILE A 308 -3.51 -7.10 16.87
N SER A 309 -3.62 -8.00 17.85
CA SER A 309 -3.36 -7.65 19.25
C SER A 309 -1.90 -7.30 19.50
N THR A 310 -0.96 -8.04 18.91
CA THR A 310 0.47 -7.76 18.96
C THR A 310 0.73 -6.38 18.37
N ILE A 311 0.22 -6.09 17.18
CA ILE A 311 0.45 -4.80 16.53
C ILE A 311 -0.11 -3.64 17.39
N LYS A 312 -1.33 -3.77 17.93
CA LYS A 312 -1.93 -2.78 18.84
C LYS A 312 -1.13 -2.54 20.11
N LYS A 313 -0.32 -3.51 20.56
CA LYS A 313 0.59 -3.37 21.72
C LYS A 313 1.78 -2.46 21.41
N TYR A 314 2.29 -2.48 20.17
CA TYR A 314 3.50 -1.77 19.77
C TYR A 314 3.22 -0.42 19.09
N ILE A 315 2.02 -0.21 18.54
CA ILE A 315 1.63 1.07 17.95
C ILE A 315 1.16 2.05 19.03
N ARG A 316 1.57 3.31 18.92
CA ARG A 316 1.08 4.40 19.79
C ARG A 316 -0.40 4.68 19.58
N LYS A 317 -1.13 4.94 20.67
CA LYS A 317 -2.59 5.24 20.62
C LYS A 317 -2.93 6.42 19.70
N SER A 318 -2.10 7.46 19.68
CA SER A 318 -2.28 8.62 18.80
C SER A 318 -2.29 8.24 17.31
N SER A 319 -1.49 7.25 16.92
CA SER A 319 -1.42 6.71 15.55
C SER A 319 -2.66 5.91 15.18
N LEU A 320 -3.25 5.20 16.15
CA LEU A 320 -4.45 4.39 15.99
C LEU A 320 -5.72 5.23 15.79
N ALA A 321 -5.75 6.47 16.28
CA ALA A 321 -6.94 7.34 16.24
C ALA A 321 -7.53 7.48 14.82
N ASN A 322 -6.70 7.35 13.78
CA ASN A 322 -7.14 7.43 12.38
C ASN A 322 -7.33 6.07 11.69
N SER A 323 -6.80 4.95 12.24
CA SER A 323 -6.71 3.63 11.57
C SER A 323 -7.59 2.52 12.17
N VAL A 324 -8.28 2.77 13.29
CA VAL A 324 -9.04 1.75 14.05
C VAL A 324 -10.32 1.22 13.37
N ASN A 325 -10.63 1.60 12.13
CA ASN A 325 -11.68 0.94 11.33
C ASN A 325 -11.22 -0.42 10.74
N ILE A 326 -10.56 -1.23 11.56
CA ILE A 326 -10.31 -2.65 11.31
C ILE A 326 -11.66 -3.33 11.55
N LYS A 327 -12.46 -3.52 10.49
CA LYS A 327 -13.80 -4.14 10.53
C LYS A 327 -13.74 -5.63 10.89
N THR A 328 -13.40 -5.94 12.13
CA THR A 328 -13.84 -7.18 12.80
C THR A 328 -15.14 -6.91 13.55
N GLU A 329 -16.00 -6.08 12.98
CA GLU A 329 -17.28 -5.72 13.59
C GLU A 329 -18.30 -6.79 13.20
N LYS A 330 -19.08 -7.23 14.21
CA LYS A 330 -20.34 -7.90 13.92
C LYS A 330 -21.20 -6.91 13.15
N ILE A 331 -21.91 -7.42 12.15
CA ILE A 331 -22.95 -6.66 11.47
C ILE A 331 -23.88 -6.03 12.53
N SER A 332 -24.22 -4.75 12.38
CA SER A 332 -25.03 -4.08 13.40
C SER A 332 -26.40 -4.75 13.56
N GLU A 333 -26.97 -4.70 14.76
CA GLU A 333 -28.33 -5.20 15.02
C GLU A 333 -29.37 -4.54 14.12
N ASN A 334 -29.13 -3.27 13.73
CA ASN A 334 -30.00 -2.55 12.81
C ASN A 334 -29.99 -3.17 11.40
N VAL A 335 -28.85 -3.69 10.94
CA VAL A 335 -28.78 -4.48 9.71
C VAL A 335 -29.42 -5.85 9.90
N PHE A 336 -29.18 -6.56 11.00
CA PHE A 336 -29.84 -7.87 11.21
C PHE A 336 -31.36 -7.79 11.19
N GLY A 337 -31.94 -6.75 11.80
CA GLY A 337 -33.37 -6.50 11.81
C GLY A 337 -33.94 -5.87 10.53
N SER A 338 -33.08 -5.46 9.60
CA SER A 338 -33.51 -4.84 8.34
C SER A 338 -34.16 -5.86 7.40
N LYS A 339 -35.07 -5.38 6.55
CA LYS A 339 -35.88 -6.22 5.66
C LYS A 339 -35.33 -6.24 4.23
N LEU A 340 -35.22 -7.43 3.67
CA LEU A 340 -34.98 -7.70 2.27
C LEU A 340 -36.25 -8.26 1.63
N GLN A 341 -36.43 -8.11 0.33
CA GLN A 341 -37.50 -8.80 -0.41
C GLN A 341 -36.92 -9.97 -1.21
N ASN A 342 -37.53 -11.14 -1.13
CA ASN A 342 -37.15 -12.29 -1.95
C ASN A 342 -37.87 -12.29 -3.31
N ALA A 343 -37.50 -13.23 -4.19
CA ALA A 343 -38.11 -13.34 -5.52
C ALA A 343 -39.63 -13.59 -5.51
N ASN A 344 -40.23 -14.02 -4.39
CA ASN A 344 -41.68 -14.21 -4.25
C ASN A 344 -42.38 -12.99 -3.62
N SER A 345 -41.74 -11.82 -3.60
CA SER A 345 -42.25 -10.58 -2.99
C SER A 345 -42.49 -10.66 -1.49
N HIS A 346 -41.89 -11.64 -0.79
CA HIS A 346 -41.99 -11.73 0.67
C HIS A 346 -40.85 -10.99 1.34
N ASP A 347 -41.19 -10.21 2.37
CA ASP A 347 -40.20 -9.63 3.28
C ASP A 347 -39.53 -10.73 4.10
N VAL A 348 -38.20 -10.69 4.17
CA VAL A 348 -37.35 -11.58 4.97
C VAL A 348 -36.36 -10.70 5.72
N THR A 349 -36.11 -10.98 7.01
CA THR A 349 -35.07 -10.23 7.73
C THR A 349 -33.70 -10.57 7.14
N PHE A 350 -32.75 -9.64 7.22
CA PHE A 350 -31.38 -9.89 6.79
C PHE A 350 -30.82 -11.12 7.51
N LYS A 351 -31.10 -11.27 8.81
CA LYS A 351 -30.69 -12.42 9.61
C LYS A 351 -31.22 -13.74 9.03
N ASP A 352 -32.51 -13.81 8.70
CA ASP A 352 -33.11 -15.02 8.13
C ASP A 352 -32.61 -15.30 6.72
N ALA A 353 -32.40 -14.25 5.91
CA ALA A 353 -31.82 -14.35 4.58
C ALA A 353 -30.39 -14.89 4.61
N MET A 354 -29.60 -14.56 5.64
CA MET A 354 -28.24 -15.09 5.83
C MET A 354 -28.21 -16.40 6.63
N SER A 355 -29.33 -16.82 7.22
CA SER A 355 -29.38 -17.99 8.12
C SER A 355 -28.91 -19.27 7.46
N VAL A 356 -27.91 -19.91 8.06
CA VAL A 356 -27.33 -21.19 7.60
C VAL A 356 -27.74 -22.31 8.55
N LYS A 357 -28.11 -23.49 8.02
CA LYS A 357 -28.53 -24.64 8.85
C LYS A 357 -27.36 -25.44 9.46
N THR A 358 -26.11 -25.12 9.12
CA THR A 358 -24.88 -25.77 9.61
C THR A 358 -23.71 -24.80 9.44
N GLU A 359 -22.48 -25.14 9.86
CA GLU A 359 -21.24 -24.33 9.94
C GLU A 359 -20.71 -23.66 8.65
N SER A 360 -21.59 -23.22 7.76
CA SER A 360 -21.30 -22.68 6.44
C SER A 360 -20.95 -21.18 6.51
N LEU A 361 -19.98 -20.77 5.69
CA LEU A 361 -19.75 -19.36 5.39
C LEU A 361 -20.92 -18.78 4.57
N VAL A 362 -21.09 -17.47 4.61
CA VAL A 362 -22.04 -16.76 3.74
C VAL A 362 -21.26 -15.85 2.81
N LEU A 363 -21.38 -16.06 1.50
CA LEU A 363 -20.82 -15.18 0.49
C LEU A 363 -21.96 -14.40 -0.17
N ILE A 364 -21.88 -13.08 -0.10
CA ILE A 364 -22.87 -12.15 -0.61
C ILE A 364 -22.35 -11.51 -1.89
N ASP A 365 -23.16 -11.48 -2.95
CA ASP A 365 -22.95 -10.75 -4.20
C ASP A 365 -23.90 -9.54 -4.24
N LEU A 366 -23.32 -8.33 -4.20
CA LEU A 366 -24.05 -7.08 -4.42
C LEU A 366 -23.99 -6.70 -5.89
N TRP A 367 -25.17 -6.67 -6.50
CA TRP A 367 -25.31 -6.51 -7.95
C TRP A 367 -26.54 -5.68 -8.33
N ALA A 368 -26.73 -5.43 -9.62
CA ALA A 368 -27.96 -4.86 -10.15
C ALA A 368 -28.17 -5.25 -11.63
N THR A 369 -29.42 -5.20 -12.12
CA THR A 369 -29.74 -5.54 -13.52
C THR A 369 -29.07 -4.64 -14.54
N TRP A 370 -28.76 -3.39 -14.16
CA TRP A 370 -28.08 -2.41 -15.00
C TRP A 370 -26.54 -2.49 -14.92
N CYS A 371 -26.00 -3.34 -14.03
CA CYS A 371 -24.56 -3.46 -13.83
C CYS A 371 -23.96 -4.52 -14.78
N ILE A 372 -23.53 -4.09 -15.96
CA ILE A 372 -22.90 -4.97 -16.96
C ILE A 372 -21.71 -5.77 -16.37
N PRO A 373 -20.77 -5.18 -15.60
CA PRO A 373 -19.70 -5.96 -14.99
C PRO A 373 -20.20 -7.05 -14.04
N CYS A 374 -21.27 -6.79 -13.28
CA CYS A 374 -21.88 -7.79 -12.39
C CYS A 374 -22.42 -8.97 -13.21
N LEU A 375 -23.10 -8.69 -14.33
CA LEU A 375 -23.64 -9.74 -15.21
C LEU A 375 -22.55 -10.63 -15.81
N ASN A 376 -21.35 -10.07 -16.07
CA ASN A 376 -20.21 -10.82 -16.58
C ASN A 376 -19.61 -11.78 -15.52
N GLU A 377 -19.81 -11.50 -14.23
CA GLU A 377 -19.34 -12.34 -13.12
C GLU A 377 -20.31 -13.49 -12.78
N MET A 378 -21.59 -13.35 -13.14
CA MET A 378 -22.64 -14.35 -12.83
C MET A 378 -22.31 -15.79 -13.27
N PRO A 379 -21.72 -16.06 -14.47
CA PRO A 379 -21.36 -17.42 -14.86
C PRO A 379 -20.32 -18.06 -13.93
N ALA A 380 -19.35 -17.28 -13.46
CA ALA A 380 -18.33 -17.77 -12.53
C ALA A 380 -18.92 -17.95 -11.12
N TRP A 381 -19.79 -17.04 -10.69
CA TRP A 381 -20.55 -17.17 -9.44
C TRP A 381 -21.36 -18.48 -9.42
N ASN A 382 -22.16 -18.74 -10.45
CA ASN A 382 -23.02 -19.91 -10.52
C ASN A 382 -22.21 -21.22 -10.50
N LYS A 383 -21.02 -21.24 -11.13
CA LYS A 383 -20.10 -22.39 -11.06
C LYS A 383 -19.58 -22.62 -9.64
N ALA A 384 -19.20 -21.55 -8.94
CA ALA A 384 -18.71 -21.65 -7.57
C ALA A 384 -19.82 -22.07 -6.59
N GLU A 385 -21.03 -21.53 -6.75
CA GLU A 385 -22.20 -21.91 -5.97
C GLU A 385 -22.53 -23.39 -6.11
N GLN A 386 -22.43 -23.93 -7.34
CA GLN A 386 -22.58 -25.37 -7.57
C GLN A 386 -21.44 -26.18 -6.91
N LYS A 387 -20.19 -25.73 -7.04
CA LYS A 387 -19.00 -26.43 -6.49
C LYS A 387 -19.02 -26.53 -4.97
N TYR A 388 -19.44 -25.46 -4.27
CA TYR A 388 -19.42 -25.38 -2.81
C TYR A 388 -20.80 -25.52 -2.17
N ARG A 389 -21.76 -26.10 -2.88
CA ARG A 389 -23.12 -26.36 -2.38
C ARG A 389 -23.06 -27.12 -1.06
N GLY A 390 -23.73 -26.60 -0.03
CA GLY A 390 -23.76 -27.19 1.32
C GLY A 390 -22.55 -26.88 2.19
N LYS A 391 -21.51 -26.23 1.65
CA LYS A 391 -20.34 -25.72 2.41
C LYS A 391 -20.40 -24.20 2.58
N ILE A 392 -20.92 -23.51 1.59
CA ILE A 392 -21.06 -22.04 1.57
C ILE A 392 -22.47 -21.70 1.11
N LYS A 393 -23.07 -20.72 1.77
CA LYS A 393 -24.32 -20.10 1.35
C LYS A 393 -23.99 -18.93 0.44
N PHE A 394 -24.33 -19.07 -0.83
CA PHE A 394 -24.24 -17.99 -1.81
C PHE A 394 -25.54 -17.19 -1.77
N VAL A 395 -25.44 -15.88 -1.61
CA VAL A 395 -26.59 -14.98 -1.53
C VAL A 395 -26.38 -13.81 -2.47
N LYS A 396 -27.32 -13.58 -3.38
CA LYS A 396 -27.32 -12.40 -4.25
C LYS A 396 -28.25 -11.35 -3.65
N ILE A 397 -27.76 -10.12 -3.49
CA ILE A 397 -28.55 -8.98 -3.05
C ILE A 397 -28.48 -7.91 -4.15
N SER A 398 -29.61 -7.69 -4.81
CA SER A 398 -29.76 -6.62 -5.78
C SER A 398 -29.96 -5.27 -5.09
N ILE A 399 -29.34 -4.22 -5.65
CA ILE A 399 -29.60 -2.81 -5.33
C ILE A 399 -30.43 -2.11 -6.41
N ASP A 400 -31.15 -2.87 -7.24
CA ASP A 400 -32.17 -2.32 -8.13
C ASP A 400 -33.24 -1.59 -7.31
N ASN A 401 -33.75 -0.48 -7.85
CA ASN A 401 -34.81 0.29 -7.22
C ASN A 401 -36.23 -0.20 -7.60
N ASN A 402 -36.33 -1.17 -8.51
CA ASN A 402 -37.60 -1.65 -9.04
C ASN A 402 -37.67 -3.17 -8.96
N PHE A 403 -38.53 -3.67 -8.05
CA PHE A 403 -38.74 -5.08 -7.81
C PHE A 403 -39.19 -5.84 -9.07
N GLU A 404 -40.19 -5.34 -9.79
CA GLU A 404 -40.75 -6.00 -10.97
C GLU A 404 -39.72 -6.16 -12.09
N LYS A 405 -38.91 -5.13 -12.34
CA LYS A 405 -37.84 -5.20 -13.34
C LYS A 405 -36.79 -6.23 -12.98
N TRP A 406 -36.37 -6.25 -11.71
CA TRP A 406 -35.43 -7.22 -11.19
C TRP A 406 -35.99 -8.65 -11.24
N HIS A 407 -37.23 -8.85 -10.82
CA HIS A 407 -37.91 -10.14 -10.84
C HIS A 407 -38.04 -10.69 -12.26
N ASN A 408 -38.50 -9.87 -13.22
CA ASN A 408 -38.57 -10.26 -14.63
C ASN A 408 -37.19 -10.59 -15.21
N PHE A 409 -36.14 -9.88 -14.79
CA PHE A 409 -34.78 -10.22 -15.18
C PHE A 409 -34.37 -11.60 -14.67
N LEU A 410 -34.64 -11.93 -13.40
CA LEU A 410 -34.35 -13.25 -12.83
C LEU A 410 -35.06 -14.37 -13.60
N LEU A 411 -36.35 -14.19 -13.91
CA LEU A 411 -37.13 -15.13 -14.72
C LEU A 411 -36.51 -15.33 -16.11
N SER A 412 -36.08 -14.24 -16.77
CA SER A 412 -35.44 -14.31 -18.09
C SER A 412 -34.11 -15.08 -18.09
N LYS A 413 -33.39 -15.05 -16.97
CA LYS A 413 -32.11 -15.76 -16.78
C LYS A 413 -32.28 -17.17 -16.22
N LYS A 414 -33.50 -17.56 -15.84
CA LYS A 414 -33.80 -18.81 -15.13
C LYS A 414 -32.92 -18.97 -13.87
N ASP A 415 -32.65 -17.86 -13.20
CA ASP A 415 -31.82 -17.83 -11.99
C ASP A 415 -32.71 -18.16 -10.78
N HIS A 416 -32.61 -19.40 -10.30
CA HIS A 416 -33.35 -19.90 -9.14
C HIS A 416 -32.53 -19.84 -7.85
N ASN A 417 -31.41 -19.11 -7.84
CA ASN A 417 -30.53 -19.02 -6.68
C ASN A 417 -31.17 -18.14 -5.59
N LEU A 418 -30.54 -18.09 -4.41
CA LEU A 418 -30.98 -17.24 -3.31
C LEU A 418 -30.80 -15.76 -3.66
N ASN A 419 -31.85 -15.17 -4.21
CA ASN A 419 -31.90 -13.81 -4.70
C ASN A 419 -32.81 -12.95 -3.81
N TYR A 420 -32.25 -11.83 -3.37
CA TYR A 420 -32.95 -10.80 -2.60
C TYR A 420 -32.73 -9.44 -3.25
N ILE A 421 -33.59 -8.47 -2.92
CA ILE A 421 -33.47 -7.08 -3.37
C ILE A 421 -33.64 -6.11 -2.20
N ILE A 422 -32.87 -5.03 -2.25
CA ILE A 422 -33.01 -3.85 -1.43
C ILE A 422 -33.51 -2.72 -2.34
N THR A 423 -34.80 -2.40 -2.25
CA THR A 423 -35.41 -1.33 -3.05
C THR A 423 -35.23 0.07 -2.43
N ASN A 424 -34.86 0.14 -1.15
CA ASN A 424 -34.63 1.39 -0.44
C ASN A 424 -33.12 1.75 -0.43
N ALA A 425 -32.73 2.82 -1.11
CA ALA A 425 -31.35 3.31 -1.13
C ALA A 425 -30.79 3.64 0.27
N ASN A 426 -31.67 3.98 1.23
CA ASN A 426 -31.31 4.30 2.62
C ASN A 426 -31.25 3.10 3.56
N HIS A 427 -31.30 1.88 3.03
CA HIS A 427 -31.31 0.65 3.82
C HIS A 427 -30.09 0.58 4.78
N PRO A 428 -30.24 0.08 6.02
CA PRO A 428 -29.14 -0.02 6.98
C PRO A 428 -27.91 -0.72 6.42
N PHE A 429 -28.12 -1.79 5.65
CA PHE A 429 -27.02 -2.56 5.02
C PHE A 429 -26.19 -1.71 4.05
N THR A 430 -26.82 -0.93 3.15
CA THR A 430 -26.08 -0.12 2.17
C THR A 430 -25.28 0.99 2.85
N LYS A 431 -25.81 1.55 3.95
CA LYS A 431 -25.14 2.55 4.78
C LYS A 431 -23.94 1.99 5.56
N GLU A 432 -24.13 0.87 6.25
CA GLU A 432 -23.07 0.24 7.06
C GLU A 432 -21.87 -0.19 6.21
N PHE A 433 -22.15 -0.81 5.07
CA PHE A 433 -21.11 -1.24 4.14
C PHE A 433 -20.61 -0.11 3.24
N LYS A 434 -21.19 1.09 3.28
CA LYS A 434 -20.84 2.25 2.43
C LYS A 434 -20.77 1.85 0.94
N VAL A 435 -21.83 1.22 0.46
CA VAL A 435 -21.87 0.67 -0.91
C VAL A 435 -21.96 1.81 -1.92
N ASN A 436 -20.81 2.21 -2.45
CA ASN A 436 -20.72 3.28 -3.46
C ASN A 436 -20.52 2.72 -4.89
N THR A 437 -20.10 1.46 -5.01
CA THR A 437 -19.82 0.79 -6.29
C THR A 437 -20.23 -0.68 -6.23
N ILE A 438 -20.62 -1.22 -7.39
CA ILE A 438 -20.89 -2.64 -7.64
C ILE A 438 -20.19 -3.06 -8.95
N PRO A 439 -19.81 -4.34 -9.15
CA PRO A 439 -20.04 -5.50 -8.27
C PRO A 439 -19.25 -5.43 -6.97
N ARG A 440 -19.80 -6.02 -5.91
CA ARG A 440 -19.10 -6.11 -4.63
C ARG A 440 -19.44 -7.41 -3.92
N TYR A 441 -18.43 -8.07 -3.35
CA TYR A 441 -18.60 -9.36 -2.70
C TYR A 441 -18.26 -9.26 -1.21
N ILE A 442 -19.05 -9.88 -0.35
CA ILE A 442 -18.86 -9.81 1.10
C ILE A 442 -18.89 -11.23 1.65
N LEU A 443 -17.83 -11.62 2.37
CA LEU A 443 -17.72 -12.92 3.02
C LEU A 443 -17.97 -12.77 4.52
N LEU A 444 -18.92 -13.55 5.03
CA LEU A 444 -19.25 -13.62 6.45
C LEU A 444 -18.91 -15.01 7.01
N ASN A 445 -18.49 -15.04 8.27
CA ASN A 445 -18.32 -16.29 8.99
C ASN A 445 -19.65 -16.82 9.58
N LYS A 446 -19.61 -18.00 10.20
CA LYS A 446 -20.78 -18.64 10.85
C LYS A 446 -21.42 -17.86 12.00
N LYS A 447 -20.73 -16.83 12.52
CA LYS A 447 -21.23 -15.89 13.54
C LYS A 447 -21.72 -14.57 12.93
N TYR A 448 -21.80 -14.49 11.60
CA TYR A 448 -22.11 -13.28 10.83
C TYR A 448 -21.15 -12.12 11.08
N GLU A 449 -19.92 -12.43 11.48
CA GLU A 449 -18.84 -11.44 11.52
C GLU A 449 -18.29 -11.30 10.10
N VAL A 450 -18.01 -10.05 9.71
CA VAL A 450 -17.43 -9.75 8.40
C VAL A 450 -16.01 -10.29 8.35
N ILE A 451 -15.76 -11.29 7.50
CA ILE A 451 -14.39 -11.75 7.18
C ILE A 451 -13.76 -10.79 6.17
N SER A 452 -14.54 -10.40 5.16
CA SER A 452 -14.13 -9.46 4.12
C SER A 452 -15.36 -8.73 3.60
N ASP A 453 -15.31 -7.40 3.54
CA ASP A 453 -16.36 -6.59 2.90
C ASP A 453 -16.01 -6.16 1.47
N ASP A 454 -14.91 -6.64 0.91
CA ASP A 454 -14.50 -6.46 -0.48
C ASP A 454 -13.78 -7.73 -0.98
N PHE A 455 -14.53 -8.82 -0.99
CA PHE A 455 -14.02 -10.13 -1.38
C PHE A 455 -13.75 -10.18 -2.89
N THR A 456 -12.80 -11.03 -3.28
CA THR A 456 -12.38 -11.16 -4.67
C THR A 456 -13.56 -11.54 -5.57
N ARG A 457 -13.61 -10.98 -6.78
CA ARG A 457 -14.65 -11.29 -7.78
C ARG A 457 -14.59 -12.74 -8.29
N PRO A 458 -15.73 -13.35 -8.66
CA PRO A 458 -15.80 -14.75 -9.10
C PRO A 458 -14.91 -15.14 -10.29
N SER A 459 -14.70 -14.24 -11.25
CA SER A 459 -13.88 -14.47 -12.45
C SER A 459 -12.37 -14.42 -12.17
N ASP A 460 -11.95 -13.92 -11.01
CA ASP A 460 -10.54 -13.88 -10.63
C ASP A 460 -10.02 -15.31 -10.37
N PRO A 461 -8.86 -15.70 -10.93
CA PRO A 461 -8.29 -17.03 -10.71
C PRO A 461 -8.08 -17.40 -9.22
N ARG A 462 -7.96 -16.41 -8.34
CA ARG A 462 -7.72 -16.61 -6.90
C ARG A 462 -9.01 -16.90 -6.13
N PHE A 463 -10.18 -16.62 -6.70
CA PHE A 463 -11.47 -16.66 -5.99
C PHE A 463 -11.72 -18.00 -5.27
N LEU A 464 -11.61 -19.11 -6.02
CA LEU A 464 -11.83 -20.46 -5.47
C LEU A 464 -10.79 -20.79 -4.39
N SER A 465 -9.53 -20.43 -4.60
CA SER A 465 -8.46 -20.68 -3.63
C SER A 465 -8.65 -19.89 -2.34
N GLN A 466 -9.18 -18.66 -2.42
CA GLN A 466 -9.51 -17.86 -1.23
C GLN A 466 -10.68 -18.45 -0.47
N ILE A 467 -11.73 -18.89 -1.18
CA ILE A 467 -12.85 -19.60 -0.59
C ILE A 467 -12.37 -20.83 0.20
N GLU A 468 -11.50 -21.64 -0.40
CA GLU A 468 -11.00 -22.88 0.21
C GLU A 468 -10.19 -22.64 1.49
N LYS A 469 -9.52 -21.49 1.64
CA LYS A 469 -8.80 -21.13 2.88
C LYS A 469 -9.72 -21.02 4.09
N TYR A 470 -10.97 -20.60 3.89
CA TYR A 470 -11.91 -20.38 4.99
C TYR A 470 -12.82 -21.60 5.27
N LEU A 471 -12.71 -22.65 4.45
CA LEU A 471 -13.41 -23.92 4.63
C LEU A 471 -12.60 -24.98 5.40
N GLN A 472 -11.32 -24.70 5.66
CA GLN A 472 -10.42 -25.51 6.51
C GLN A 472 -10.64 -25.16 7.98
#